data_AF-A0A379WJM7-F1
#
_entry.id   AF-A0A379WJM7-F1
#
_cell.length_a   1.000
_cell.length_b   1.000
_cell.length_c   1.000
_cell.angle_alpha   90.00
_cell.angle_beta   90.00
_cell.angle_gamma   90.00
#
_symmetry.space_group_name_H-M   'P 1'
#
loop_
_entity.id
_entity.type
_entity.pdbx_description
1 polymer ?
#
loop_
_entity_poly.entity_id
_entity_poly.type
_entity_poly.pdbx_seq_one_letter_code
_entity_poly.pdbx_strand_id
1 'polypeptide(L)'
;MLTNKQIADFQKHYQTEAERFHILPPGIYPDRKYSQQIPNSRQIYRQKNGISEQQKLLLQVGSDFTRKGVDRSIEALASLPESLRQNTVLYVVGRISRRSLQHWLKEAASARMYIFSPDVMISRS
;
A
#
# COMPACT_ATOMS: atom_id res chain seq x y z
N MET A 1 3.20 18.22 -15.01
CA MET A 1 2.06 17.27 -14.92
C MET A 1 2.57 15.85 -14.93
N LEU A 2 1.86 14.92 -14.27
CA LEU A 2 2.29 13.51 -14.18
C LEU A 2 1.62 12.60 -15.20
N THR A 3 0.43 12.98 -15.72
CA THR A 3 -0.31 12.18 -16.70
C THR A 3 -1.00 13.06 -17.75
N ASN A 4 -1.23 12.49 -18.94
CA ASN A 4 -2.05 13.13 -19.98
C ASN A 4 -3.49 13.38 -19.53
N LYS A 5 -4.03 12.48 -18.68
CA LYS A 5 -5.38 12.66 -18.12
C LYS A 5 -5.49 13.95 -17.31
N GLN A 6 -4.49 14.27 -16.50
CA GLN A 6 -4.49 15.53 -15.74
C GLN A 6 -4.54 16.74 -16.69
N ILE A 7 -3.74 16.75 -17.77
CA ILE A 7 -3.74 17.84 -18.76
C ILE A 7 -5.14 17.98 -19.38
N ALA A 8 -5.74 16.88 -19.83
CA ALA A 8 -7.08 16.89 -20.41
C ALA A 8 -8.13 17.42 -19.42
N ASP A 9 -8.06 17.01 -18.15
CA ASP A 9 -8.96 17.49 -17.10
C ASP A 9 -8.76 19.02 -16.87
N PHE A 10 -7.52 19.51 -16.82
CA PHE A 10 -7.25 20.94 -16.64
C PHE A 10 -7.68 21.79 -17.85
N GLN A 11 -7.40 21.35 -19.07
CA GLN A 11 -7.83 22.06 -20.28
C GLN A 11 -9.36 22.12 -20.39
N LYS A 12 -10.04 21.02 -20.09
CA LYS A 12 -11.51 20.95 -20.10
C LYS A 12 -12.12 21.96 -19.12
N HIS A 13 -11.59 22.04 -17.91
CA HIS A 13 -12.23 22.80 -16.83
C HIS A 13 -11.75 24.24 -16.69
N TYR A 14 -10.53 24.56 -17.14
CA TYR A 14 -9.90 25.87 -16.92
C TYR A 14 -9.30 26.49 -18.18
N GLN A 15 -9.39 25.82 -19.33
CA GLN A 15 -8.88 26.31 -20.62
C GLN A 15 -7.40 26.74 -20.56
N THR A 16 -6.62 26.11 -19.67
CA THR A 16 -5.20 26.42 -19.49
C THR A 16 -4.44 26.20 -20.79
N GLU A 17 -3.59 27.16 -21.14
CA GLU A 17 -2.83 27.18 -22.37
C GLU A 17 -1.87 25.99 -22.45
N ALA A 18 -1.77 25.37 -23.64
CA ALA A 18 -1.11 24.08 -23.82
C ALA A 18 0.40 24.16 -23.50
N GLU A 19 1.04 25.26 -23.86
CA GLU A 19 2.46 25.53 -23.68
C GLU A 19 2.89 25.60 -22.20
N ARG A 20 1.94 25.78 -21.27
CA ARG A 20 2.21 25.79 -19.82
C ARG A 20 2.31 24.40 -19.21
N PHE A 21 1.95 23.36 -19.97
CA PHE A 21 2.05 21.98 -19.50
C PHE A 21 3.37 21.34 -19.92
N HIS A 22 4.13 20.89 -18.91
CA HIS A 22 5.27 20.00 -19.11
C HIS A 22 4.99 18.65 -18.45
N ILE A 23 5.03 17.56 -19.21
CA ILE A 23 4.94 16.20 -18.66
C ILE A 23 6.30 15.81 -18.10
N LEU A 24 6.30 15.35 -16.87
CA LEU A 24 7.51 14.85 -16.22
C LEU A 24 7.51 13.32 -16.27
N PRO A 25 8.66 12.68 -16.53
CA PRO A 25 8.78 11.24 -16.37
C PRO A 25 8.63 10.84 -14.89
N PRO A 26 8.28 9.58 -14.58
CA PRO A 26 8.26 9.08 -13.21
C PRO A 26 9.65 9.16 -12.56
N GLY A 27 9.71 9.66 -11.33
CA GLY A 27 10.93 9.76 -10.52
C GLY A 27 11.02 8.67 -9.45
N ILE A 28 10.90 7.39 -9.83
CA ILE A 28 10.99 6.29 -8.86
C ILE A 28 12.43 6.17 -8.34
N TYR A 29 12.59 6.19 -7.02
CA TYR A 29 13.91 6.09 -6.41
C TYR A 29 14.62 4.75 -6.73
N PRO A 30 15.91 4.76 -7.10
CA PRO A 30 16.63 3.55 -7.51
C PRO A 30 16.71 2.46 -6.43
N ASP A 31 16.69 2.83 -5.15
CA ASP A 31 16.74 1.92 -3.99
C ASP A 31 15.55 0.96 -3.93
N ARG A 32 14.49 1.18 -4.73
CA ARG A 32 13.32 0.30 -4.82
C ARG A 32 13.43 -0.74 -5.94
N LYS A 33 14.46 -0.66 -6.79
CA LYS A 33 14.66 -1.59 -7.89
C LYS A 33 15.14 -2.94 -7.36
N TYR A 34 14.61 -4.04 -7.91
CA TYR A 34 14.98 -5.40 -7.50
C TYR A 34 16.50 -5.66 -7.60
N SER A 35 17.15 -5.11 -8.63
CA SER A 35 18.59 -5.28 -8.88
C SER A 35 19.48 -4.47 -7.94
N GLN A 36 18.89 -3.61 -7.11
CA GLN A 36 19.59 -2.79 -6.10
C GLN A 36 19.41 -3.36 -4.69
N GLN A 37 18.80 -4.55 -4.57
CA GLN A 37 18.64 -5.24 -3.30
C GLN A 37 19.81 -6.19 -3.05
N ILE A 38 20.09 -6.46 -1.77
CA ILE A 38 21.08 -7.47 -1.37
C ILE A 38 20.74 -8.87 -1.91
N PRO A 39 21.74 -9.76 -2.07
CA PRO A 39 21.49 -11.17 -2.36
C PRO A 39 20.52 -11.79 -1.34
N ASN A 40 19.63 -12.67 -1.81
CA ASN A 40 18.60 -13.31 -0.98
C ASN A 40 17.63 -12.34 -0.25
N SER A 41 17.51 -11.09 -0.71
CA SER A 41 16.66 -10.05 -0.12
C SER A 41 15.24 -10.52 0.19
N ARG A 42 14.61 -11.31 -0.69
CA ARG A 42 13.26 -11.86 -0.46
C ARG A 42 13.20 -12.66 0.85
N GLN A 43 14.09 -13.64 1.03
CA GLN A 43 14.12 -14.49 2.22
C GLN A 43 14.44 -13.66 3.47
N ILE A 44 15.47 -12.82 3.39
CA ILE A 44 15.95 -11.99 4.51
C ILE A 44 14.84 -11.05 5.02
N TYR A 45 14.20 -10.32 4.11
CA TYR A 45 13.15 -9.38 4.51
C TYR A 45 11.86 -10.07 4.93
N ARG A 46 11.53 -11.25 4.40
CA ARG A 46 10.40 -12.05 4.91
C ARG A 46 10.65 -12.50 6.34
N GLN A 47 11.82 -13.08 6.61
CA GLN A 47 12.21 -13.52 7.95
C GLN A 47 12.21 -12.34 8.94
N LYS A 48 12.79 -11.20 8.56
CA LYS A 48 12.80 -9.97 9.38
C LYS A 48 11.38 -9.49 9.74
N ASN A 49 10.40 -9.72 8.87
CA ASN A 49 9.02 -9.31 9.07
C ASN A 49 8.12 -10.44 9.58
N GLY A 50 8.66 -11.59 9.99
CA GLY A 50 7.88 -12.70 10.54
C GLY A 50 6.99 -13.41 9.52
N ILE A 51 7.34 -13.34 8.23
CA ILE A 51 6.60 -13.99 7.14
C ILE A 51 7.29 -15.31 6.78
N SER A 52 6.58 -16.44 6.92
CA SER A 52 7.09 -17.76 6.51
C SER A 52 7.18 -17.91 4.99
N GLU A 53 7.94 -18.87 4.48
CA GLU A 53 8.08 -19.09 3.04
C GLU A 53 6.75 -19.46 2.34
N GLN A 54 5.87 -20.18 3.04
CA GLN A 54 4.60 -20.69 2.50
C GLN A 54 3.49 -19.64 2.51
N GLN A 55 3.60 -18.60 3.35
CA GLN A 55 2.58 -17.55 3.45
C GLN A 55 2.55 -16.65 2.23
N LYS A 56 1.36 -16.23 1.83
CA LYS A 56 1.16 -15.16 0.84
C LYS A 56 1.15 -13.82 1.56
N LEU A 57 1.97 -12.88 1.10
CA LEU A 57 2.00 -11.51 1.61
C LEU A 57 1.35 -10.59 0.58
N LEU A 58 0.26 -9.95 0.98
CA LEU A 58 -0.29 -8.78 0.30
C LEU A 58 0.30 -7.53 0.94
N LEU A 59 0.71 -6.56 0.15
CA LEU A 59 1.31 -5.31 0.64
C LEU A 59 0.62 -4.11 -0.02
N GLN A 60 0.11 -3.21 0.81
CA GLN A 60 -0.48 -1.95 0.40
C GLN A 60 0.23 -0.79 1.11
N VAL A 61 0.78 0.15 0.34
CA VAL A 61 1.58 1.27 0.87
C VAL A 61 0.97 2.61 0.48
N GLY A 62 0.72 3.46 1.47
CA GLY A 62 0.24 4.83 1.28
C GLY A 62 -0.40 5.42 2.55
N SER A 63 -0.23 6.71 2.80
CA SER A 63 -0.66 7.37 4.05
C SER A 63 -2.14 7.82 4.09
N ASP A 64 -2.93 7.49 3.08
CA ASP A 64 -4.35 7.88 2.99
C ASP A 64 -5.19 6.64 2.69
N PHE A 65 -5.51 5.89 3.73
CA PHE A 65 -6.03 4.53 3.60
C PHE A 65 -7.38 4.48 2.87
N THR A 66 -8.28 5.42 3.19
CA THR A 66 -9.59 5.51 2.55
C THR A 66 -9.46 5.79 1.05
N ARG A 67 -8.70 6.82 0.67
CA ARG A 67 -8.52 7.14 -0.76
C ARG A 67 -7.73 6.07 -1.51
N LYS A 68 -6.91 5.29 -0.80
CA LYS A 68 -6.14 4.18 -1.37
C LYS A 68 -6.89 2.84 -1.37
N GLY A 69 -8.12 2.79 -0.84
CA GLY A 69 -8.98 1.61 -0.92
C GLY A 69 -8.52 0.46 -0.02
N VAL A 70 -8.09 0.75 1.22
CA VAL A 70 -7.72 -0.30 2.19
C VAL A 70 -8.91 -1.18 2.57
N ASP A 71 -10.11 -0.60 2.67
CA ASP A 71 -11.40 -1.27 2.84
C ASP A 71 -11.58 -2.39 1.81
N ARG A 72 -11.39 -2.08 0.53
CA ARG A 72 -11.54 -3.05 -0.56
C ARG A 72 -10.51 -4.18 -0.48
N SER A 73 -9.32 -3.89 0.03
CA SER A 73 -8.27 -4.90 0.20
C SER A 73 -8.58 -5.83 1.38
N ILE A 74 -9.20 -5.33 2.44
CA ILE A 74 -9.72 -6.13 3.56
C ILE A 74 -10.84 -7.04 3.06
N GLU A 75 -11.82 -6.49 2.34
CA GLU A 75 -12.92 -7.27 1.77
C GLU A 75 -12.41 -8.38 0.83
N ALA A 76 -11.46 -8.07 -0.05
CA ALA A 76 -10.86 -9.05 -0.96
C ALA A 76 -10.08 -10.16 -0.23
N LEU A 77 -9.39 -9.83 0.88
CA LEU A 77 -8.74 -10.83 1.72
C LEU A 77 -9.79 -11.70 2.45
N ALA A 78 -10.85 -11.08 2.96
CA ALA A 78 -11.93 -11.77 3.65
C ALA A 78 -12.71 -12.71 2.72
N SER A 79 -12.83 -12.39 1.43
CA SER A 79 -13.51 -13.21 0.43
C SER A 79 -12.72 -14.43 -0.05
N LEU A 80 -11.45 -14.59 0.35
CA LEU A 80 -10.67 -15.77 -0.02
C LEU A 80 -11.25 -17.05 0.61
N PRO A 81 -11.17 -18.21 -0.07
CA PRO A 81 -11.46 -19.51 0.55
C PRO A 81 -10.67 -19.70 1.84
N GLU A 82 -11.26 -20.36 2.83
CA GLU A 82 -10.72 -20.40 4.20
C GLU A 82 -9.25 -20.83 4.27
N SER A 83 -8.89 -21.94 3.63
CA SER A 83 -7.51 -22.46 3.63
C SER A 83 -6.51 -21.45 3.05
N LEU A 84 -6.92 -20.73 2.00
CA LEU A 84 -6.10 -19.69 1.38
C LEU A 84 -6.02 -18.43 2.24
N ARG A 85 -7.15 -18.02 2.84
CA ARG A 85 -7.23 -16.87 3.73
C ARG A 85 -6.33 -17.06 4.96
N GLN A 86 -6.35 -18.25 5.57
CA GLN A 86 -5.49 -18.56 6.72
C GLN A 86 -4.00 -18.48 6.40
N ASN A 87 -3.62 -18.75 5.15
CA ASN A 87 -2.23 -18.68 4.68
C ASN A 87 -1.87 -17.34 4.01
N THR A 88 -2.75 -16.33 4.07
CA THR A 88 -2.51 -15.01 3.46
C THR A 88 -2.53 -13.93 4.53
N VAL A 89 -1.58 -13.00 4.46
CA VAL A 89 -1.50 -11.84 5.36
C VAL A 89 -1.45 -10.55 4.56
N LEU A 90 -2.09 -9.49 5.06
CA LEU A 90 -2.09 -8.16 4.46
C LEU A 90 -1.30 -7.18 5.32
N TYR A 91 -0.30 -6.52 4.75
CA TYR A 91 0.43 -5.43 5.39
C TYR A 91 -0.06 -4.11 4.78
N VAL A 92 -0.60 -3.24 5.63
CA VAL A 92 -1.00 -1.87 5.27
C VAL A 92 -0.02 -0.90 5.92
N VAL A 93 0.74 -0.16 5.12
CA VAL A 93 1.84 0.67 5.59
C VAL A 93 1.63 2.11 5.18
N GLY A 94 1.62 3.02 6.15
CA GLY A 94 1.52 4.46 5.89
C GLY A 94 1.31 5.25 7.16
N ARG A 95 1.56 6.56 7.09
CA ARG A 95 1.30 7.45 8.22
C ARG A 95 -0.21 7.64 8.37
N ILE A 96 -0.72 7.42 9.57
CA ILE A 96 -2.14 7.60 9.89
C ILE A 96 -2.32 8.16 11.30
N SER A 97 -3.41 8.91 11.53
CA SER A 97 -3.77 9.44 12.84
C SER A 97 -4.20 8.32 13.80
N ARG A 98 -3.97 8.50 15.11
CA ARG A 98 -4.42 7.53 16.14
C ARG A 98 -5.93 7.28 16.09
N ARG A 99 -6.73 8.33 15.82
CA ARG A 99 -8.19 8.22 15.71
C ARG A 99 -8.60 7.31 14.57
N SER A 100 -8.01 7.49 13.40
CA SER A 100 -8.30 6.67 12.22
C SER A 100 -7.75 5.25 12.36
N LEU A 101 -6.62 5.07 13.05
CA LEU A 101 -6.03 3.75 13.28
C LEU A 101 -6.99 2.80 14.00
N GLN A 102 -7.69 3.27 15.02
CA GLN A 102 -8.66 2.44 15.76
C GLN A 102 -9.80 1.94 14.87
N HIS A 103 -10.28 2.77 13.95
CA HIS A 103 -11.29 2.37 12.98
C HIS A 103 -10.76 1.24 12.09
N TRP A 104 -9.58 1.40 11.50
CA TRP A 104 -9.00 0.40 10.61
C TRP A 104 -8.62 -0.91 11.31
N LEU A 105 -8.23 -0.88 12.59
CA LEU A 105 -8.01 -2.10 13.36
C LEU A 105 -9.31 -2.89 13.61
N LYS A 106 -10.45 -2.20 13.75
CA LYS A 106 -11.75 -2.87 13.89
C LYS A 106 -12.19 -3.52 12.58
N GLU A 107 -12.08 -2.81 11.47
CA GLU A 107 -12.34 -3.35 10.11
C GLU A 107 -11.47 -4.58 9.84
N ALA A 108 -10.19 -4.49 10.24
CA ALA A 108 -9.21 -5.55 10.10
C ALA A 108 -9.49 -6.79 10.94
N ALA A 109 -10.30 -6.74 12.01
CA ALA A 109 -10.49 -7.89 12.90
C ALA A 109 -11.04 -9.14 12.19
N SER A 110 -11.65 -8.96 11.02
CA SER A 110 -12.15 -10.03 10.15
C SER A 110 -11.05 -10.72 9.31
N ALA A 111 -9.83 -10.17 9.26
CA ALA A 111 -8.75 -10.58 8.36
C ALA A 111 -7.36 -10.47 9.03
N ARG A 112 -6.40 -11.30 8.61
CA ARG A 112 -5.02 -11.22 9.13
C ARG A 112 -4.29 -10.02 8.53
N MET A 113 -4.46 -8.84 9.14
CA MET A 113 -3.91 -7.57 8.68
C MET A 113 -3.01 -6.89 9.72
N TYR A 114 -1.90 -6.31 9.26
CA TYR A 114 -0.97 -5.55 10.09
C TYR A 114 -0.90 -4.11 9.58
N ILE A 115 -1.12 -3.14 10.48
CA ILE A 115 -1.01 -1.71 10.15
C ILE A 115 0.29 -1.16 10.74
N PHE A 116 1.13 -0.59 9.88
CA PHE A 116 2.39 0.06 10.29
C PHE A 116 2.30 1.57 10.04
N SER A 117 2.39 2.35 11.12
CA SER A 117 2.55 3.81 11.07
C SER A 117 3.89 4.17 11.72
N PRO A 118 4.78 4.96 11.07
CA PRO A 118 6.11 5.27 11.61
C PRO A 118 6.09 5.90 13.02
N ASP A 119 4.99 6.59 13.33
CA ASP A 119 4.82 7.36 14.57
C ASP A 119 3.93 6.63 15.61
N VAL A 120 3.41 5.43 15.27
CA VAL A 120 2.53 4.62 16.13
C VAL A 120 2.95 3.15 15.98
N MET A 121 3.86 2.70 16.85
CA MET A 121 4.21 1.28 16.94
C MET A 121 3.01 0.52 17.52
N ILE A 122 2.36 -0.34 16.72
CA ILE A 122 1.48 -1.39 17.24
C ILE A 122 1.82 -2.70 16.52
N SER A 123 2.21 -3.70 17.32
CA SER A 123 2.37 -5.09 16.91
C SER A 123 1.25 -5.91 17.58
N ARG A 124 0.55 -6.70 16.76
CA ARG A 124 -0.37 -7.83 17.05
C ARG A 124 -1.84 -7.53 17.40
N SER A 125 -2.71 -8.25 16.70
CA SER A 125 -3.55 -9.31 17.29
C SER A 125 -3.06 -10.66 16.75
#